data_AF-A0A9W9I8I0-F1
#
_entry.id   AF-A0A9W9I8I0-F1
#
_cell.length_a   1.000
_cell.length_b   1.000
_cell.length_c   1.000
_cell.angle_alpha   90.00
_cell.angle_beta   90.00
_cell.angle_gamma   90.00
#
_symmetry.space_group_name_H-M   'P 1'
#
loop_
_entity.id
_entity.type
_entity.pdbx_description
1 polymer ?
#
loop_
_entity_poly.entity_id
_entity_poly.type
_entity_poly.pdbx_seq_one_letter_code
_entity_poly.pdbx_strand_id
1 'polypeptide(L)'
;MPYIDDLTEEKFTEMLGNPEIGYVQRRDGKGLEPGMPGYIVKPTSYRTYSWNLAQAVKIIDFGESFLRTTIPETLHTPLSIRAPEVIFQDRIDYRVDLWSMGCMLFELFVGQPPFDTCLITPTILVGQMREMATDDLPERWQEIWDTMKAGDGITPESTGPNLQEWLEEVYFDGPLSPDLTREDIVRLGQIIGRLLHFEPSARASAKQVLDDPWFNE
;
A
#
# COMPACT_ATOMS: atom_id res chain seq x y z
N MET A 1 -9.98 -4.10 -17.94
CA MET A 1 -10.96 -2.99 -17.89
C MET A 1 -12.28 -3.54 -18.38
N PRO A 2 -13.39 -3.20 -17.73
CA PRO A 2 -14.72 -3.57 -18.23
C PRO A 2 -14.86 -3.05 -19.66
N TYR A 3 -15.33 -3.88 -20.57
CA TYR A 3 -15.67 -3.53 -21.96
C TYR A 3 -14.50 -3.26 -22.92
N ILE A 4 -13.23 -3.21 -22.49
CA ILE A 4 -12.09 -3.10 -23.45
C ILE A 4 -12.04 -4.29 -24.40
N ASP A 5 -12.32 -5.47 -23.88
CA ASP A 5 -12.24 -6.73 -24.66
C ASP A 5 -13.25 -6.74 -25.82
N ASP A 6 -14.28 -5.89 -25.74
CA ASP A 6 -15.34 -5.73 -26.74
C ASP A 6 -15.15 -4.47 -27.62
N LEU A 7 -14.12 -3.65 -27.38
CA LEU A 7 -13.83 -2.47 -28.20
C LEU A 7 -13.08 -2.87 -29.47
N THR A 8 -13.47 -2.26 -30.60
CA THR A 8 -12.64 -2.29 -31.80
C THR A 8 -11.39 -1.43 -31.61
N GLU A 9 -10.35 -1.72 -32.37
CA GLU A 9 -9.11 -0.93 -32.36
C GLU A 9 -9.39 0.55 -32.64
N GLU A 10 -10.28 0.87 -33.59
CA GLU A 10 -10.60 2.28 -33.89
C GLU A 10 -11.22 3.00 -32.70
N LYS A 11 -12.17 2.37 -31.99
CA LYS A 11 -12.79 2.96 -30.79
C LYS A 11 -11.78 3.10 -29.65
N PHE A 12 -10.89 2.13 -29.50
CA PHE A 12 -9.83 2.17 -28.50
C PHE A 12 -8.86 3.34 -28.76
N THR A 13 -8.47 3.55 -30.02
CA THR A 13 -7.64 4.69 -30.44
C THR A 13 -8.38 6.03 -30.35
N GLU A 14 -9.68 6.09 -30.64
CA GLU A 14 -10.49 7.30 -30.43
C GLU A 14 -10.54 7.67 -28.94
N MET A 15 -10.65 6.67 -28.06
CA MET A 15 -10.73 6.87 -26.61
C MET A 15 -9.40 7.30 -25.98
N LEU A 16 -8.28 6.71 -26.39
CA LEU A 16 -6.97 6.89 -25.75
C LEU A 16 -5.99 7.76 -26.55
N GLY A 17 -6.35 8.11 -27.77
CA GLY A 17 -5.46 8.72 -28.75
C GLY A 17 -4.60 7.70 -29.48
N ASN A 18 -3.88 8.20 -30.49
CA ASN A 18 -2.88 7.39 -31.20
C ASN A 18 -1.69 7.07 -30.28
N PRO A 19 -1.12 5.85 -30.36
CA PRO A 19 0.07 5.50 -29.58
C PRO A 19 1.23 6.44 -29.85
N GLU A 20 1.79 7.04 -28.79
CA GLU A 20 3.02 7.80 -28.87
C GLU A 20 4.23 6.86 -28.88
N ILE A 21 4.90 6.74 -30.02
CA ILE A 21 6.07 5.87 -30.20
C ILE A 21 7.38 6.66 -30.13
N GLY A 22 8.38 6.07 -29.49
CA GLY A 22 9.77 6.51 -29.51
C GLY A 22 10.66 5.43 -30.12
N TYR A 23 11.46 5.76 -31.14
CA TYR A 23 12.36 4.77 -31.74
C TYR A 23 13.60 4.56 -30.87
N VAL A 24 13.94 3.30 -30.64
CA VAL A 24 15.13 2.95 -29.87
C VAL A 24 16.34 3.14 -30.76
N GLN A 25 17.31 3.92 -30.29
CA GLN A 25 18.58 4.14 -30.97
C GLN A 25 19.71 3.94 -29.98
N ARG A 26 20.79 3.31 -30.44
CA ARG A 26 22.01 3.23 -29.64
C ARG A 26 22.67 4.59 -29.60
N ARG A 27 23.21 4.96 -28.43
CA ARG A 27 23.98 6.21 -28.26
C ARG A 27 25.26 6.25 -29.11
N ASP A 28 25.78 5.09 -29.50
CA ASP A 28 26.97 4.97 -30.36
C ASP A 28 26.65 4.98 -31.86
N GLY A 29 25.37 5.18 -32.24
CA GLY A 29 24.94 5.25 -33.64
C GLY A 29 24.94 3.91 -34.40
N LYS A 30 25.29 2.80 -33.74
CA LYS A 30 25.25 1.46 -34.37
C LYS A 30 23.81 0.92 -34.46
N GLY A 31 23.63 -0.11 -35.28
CA GLY A 31 22.38 -0.84 -35.37
C GLY A 31 22.01 -1.56 -34.07
N LEU A 32 20.71 -1.75 -33.84
CA LEU A 32 20.19 -2.49 -32.70
C LEU A 32 20.62 -3.96 -32.74
N GLU A 33 20.86 -4.53 -31.56
CA GLU A 33 21.23 -5.93 -31.43
C GLU A 33 20.01 -6.85 -31.55
N PRO A 34 20.18 -8.11 -31.97
CA PRO A 34 19.10 -9.09 -31.98
C PRO A 34 18.48 -9.20 -30.57
N GLY A 35 17.17 -8.97 -30.47
CA GLY A 35 16.42 -9.00 -29.21
C GLY A 35 16.13 -7.62 -28.60
N MET A 36 16.71 -6.54 -29.12
CA MET A 36 16.34 -5.18 -28.71
C MET A 36 15.12 -4.69 -29.48
N PRO A 37 14.08 -4.15 -28.81
CA PRO A 37 12.90 -3.63 -29.49
C PRO A 37 13.26 -2.40 -30.32
N GLY A 38 12.69 -2.29 -31.52
CA GLY A 38 12.93 -1.16 -32.44
C GLY A 38 12.28 0.15 -32.01
N TYR A 39 11.28 0.08 -31.13
CA TYR A 39 10.56 1.22 -30.60
C TYR A 39 10.02 0.89 -29.22
N ILE A 40 9.72 1.94 -28.46
CA ILE A 40 8.96 1.91 -27.22
C ILE A 40 7.66 2.69 -27.43
N VAL A 41 6.63 2.30 -26.69
CA VAL A 41 5.36 3.02 -26.66
C VAL A 41 5.27 3.71 -25.31
N LYS A 42 5.00 5.01 -25.30
CA LYS A 42 4.78 5.74 -24.06
C LYS A 42 3.45 5.29 -23.43
N PRO A 43 3.40 5.06 -22.11
CA PRO A 43 2.15 4.73 -21.44
C PRO A 43 1.16 5.88 -21.60
N THR A 44 -0.07 5.57 -22.02
CA THR A 44 -1.20 6.50 -22.01
C THR A 44 -1.97 6.37 -20.70
N SER A 45 -2.57 7.46 -20.24
CA SER A 45 -3.39 7.46 -19.03
C SER A 45 -4.86 7.39 -19.40
N TYR A 46 -5.53 6.35 -18.93
CA TYR A 46 -6.97 6.23 -19.04
C TYR A 46 -7.62 6.86 -17.79
N ARG A 47 -8.16 8.07 -17.93
CA ARG A 47 -8.99 8.68 -16.88
C ARG A 47 -10.45 8.26 -17.11
N THR A 48 -10.84 7.11 -16.58
CA THR A 48 -12.26 6.75 -16.50
C THR A 48 -12.98 7.66 -15.52
N TYR A 49 -13.94 8.44 -16.03
CA TYR A 49 -14.90 9.20 -15.20
C TYR A 49 -16.15 8.38 -14.83
N SER A 50 -16.19 7.10 -15.20
CA SER A 50 -17.33 6.23 -14.95
C SER A 50 -16.87 4.87 -14.43
N TRP A 51 -16.44 4.87 -13.17
CA TRP A 51 -16.39 3.65 -12.39
C TRP A 51 -17.84 3.23 -12.16
N ASN A 52 -18.27 2.16 -12.81
CA ASN A 52 -19.52 1.54 -12.41
C ASN A 52 -19.26 0.90 -11.05
N LEU A 53 -19.70 1.57 -9.97
CA LEU A 53 -19.52 1.16 -8.57
C LEU A 53 -20.04 -0.26 -8.28
N ALA A 54 -20.79 -0.86 -9.20
CA ALA A 54 -21.29 -2.23 -9.12
C ALA A 54 -20.27 -3.33 -9.49
N GLN A 55 -18.99 -3.01 -9.71
CA GLN A 55 -18.00 -4.00 -10.12
C GLN A 55 -17.36 -4.72 -8.94
N ALA A 56 -17.44 -6.05 -8.97
CA ALA A 56 -16.73 -6.90 -8.02
C ALA A 56 -15.21 -6.76 -8.19
N VAL A 57 -14.53 -6.32 -7.14
CA VAL A 57 -13.07 -6.33 -7.04
C VAL A 57 -12.59 -7.77 -6.86
N LYS A 58 -11.44 -8.10 -7.47
CA LYS A 58 -10.79 -9.41 -7.34
C LYS A 58 -9.34 -9.22 -6.96
N ILE A 59 -8.86 -10.02 -6.02
CA ILE A 59 -7.43 -10.14 -5.72
C ILE A 59 -6.77 -10.89 -6.88
N ILE A 60 -5.66 -10.35 -7.37
CA ILE A 60 -4.85 -10.90 -8.45
C ILE A 60 -3.39 -11.00 -8.00
N ASP A 61 -2.54 -11.54 -8.87
CA ASP A 61 -1.10 -11.68 -8.67
C ASP A 61 -0.72 -12.52 -7.44
N PHE A 62 -0.81 -13.84 -7.60
CA PHE A 62 -0.44 -14.82 -6.58
C PHE A 62 1.03 -15.29 -6.71
N GLY A 63 1.88 -14.54 -7.43
CA GLY A 63 3.26 -14.94 -7.75
C GLY A 63 4.14 -15.20 -6.53
N GLU A 64 3.93 -14.42 -5.47
CA GLU A 64 4.65 -14.54 -4.19
C GLU A 64 3.79 -15.17 -3.07
N SER A 65 2.65 -15.76 -3.42
CA SER A 65 1.80 -16.43 -2.42
C SER A 65 2.44 -17.72 -1.90
N PHE A 66 2.24 -18.01 -0.61
CA PHE A 66 2.81 -19.19 0.03
C PHE A 66 1.78 -19.95 0.87
N LEU A 67 2.02 -21.26 1.03
CA LEU A 67 1.18 -22.11 1.87
C LEU A 67 1.62 -22.01 3.33
N ARG A 68 0.69 -22.23 4.26
CA ARG A 68 0.97 -22.28 5.71
C ARG A 68 2.01 -23.34 6.12
N THR A 69 2.26 -24.32 5.25
CA THR A 69 3.26 -25.39 5.44
C THR A 69 4.64 -25.02 4.90
N THR A 70 4.74 -23.96 4.09
CA THR A 70 5.94 -23.57 3.35
C THR A 70 6.14 -22.06 3.52
N ILE A 71 6.37 -21.64 4.76
CA ILE A 71 6.52 -20.23 5.11
C ILE A 71 7.93 -19.78 4.72
N PRO A 72 8.10 -18.72 3.90
CA PRO A 72 9.41 -18.19 3.56
C PRO A 72 10.05 -17.48 4.77
N GLU A 73 11.37 -17.36 4.78
CA GLU A 73 12.11 -16.63 5.82
C GLU A 73 11.87 -15.11 5.76
N THR A 74 11.53 -14.59 4.57
CA THR A 74 11.26 -13.17 4.34
C THR A 74 10.24 -12.98 3.22
N LEU A 75 9.70 -11.78 3.10
CA LEU A 75 8.73 -11.39 2.07
C LEU A 75 9.25 -10.20 1.27
N HIS A 76 9.00 -10.21 -0.03
CA HIS A 76 9.35 -9.11 -0.94
C HIS A 76 8.30 -7.99 -0.98
N THR A 77 7.35 -7.97 -0.04
CA THR A 77 6.35 -6.91 0.13
C THR A 77 7.03 -5.54 0.20
N PRO A 78 6.60 -4.51 -0.56
CA PRO A 78 7.18 -3.17 -0.50
C PRO A 78 7.26 -2.63 0.93
N LEU A 79 8.35 -1.92 1.25
CA LEU A 79 8.64 -1.53 2.63
C LEU A 79 7.50 -0.71 3.26
N SER A 80 6.87 0.19 2.49
CA SER A 80 5.77 1.06 2.94
C SER A 80 4.49 0.34 3.37
N ILE A 81 4.31 -0.94 3.05
CA ILE A 81 3.13 -1.73 3.45
C ILE A 81 3.53 -3.03 4.15
N ARG A 82 4.82 -3.19 4.46
CA ARG A 82 5.39 -4.39 5.05
C ARG A 82 5.04 -4.45 6.53
N ALA A 83 4.55 -5.61 6.96
CA ALA A 83 4.21 -5.85 8.36
C ALA A 83 5.47 -5.83 9.26
N PRO A 84 5.36 -5.35 10.51
CA PRO A 84 6.50 -5.17 11.41
C PRO A 84 7.23 -6.48 11.72
N GLU A 85 6.52 -7.61 11.85
CA GLU A 85 7.13 -8.93 12.08
C GLU A 85 8.11 -9.34 10.98
N VAL A 86 7.91 -8.87 9.74
CA VAL A 86 8.85 -9.12 8.64
C VAL A 86 10.12 -8.27 8.79
N ILE A 87 9.99 -7.04 9.33
CA ILE A 87 11.11 -6.14 9.60
C ILE A 87 11.95 -6.66 10.77
N PHE A 88 11.27 -7.13 11.82
CA PHE A 88 11.90 -7.70 13.02
C PHE A 88 12.34 -9.15 12.86
N GLN A 89 12.18 -9.75 11.67
CA GLN A 89 12.52 -11.15 11.38
C GLN A 89 11.88 -12.15 12.35
N ASP A 90 10.64 -11.85 12.77
CA ASP A 90 9.84 -12.69 13.64
C ASP A 90 8.95 -13.64 12.81
N ARG A 91 8.21 -14.52 13.49
CA ARG A 91 7.35 -15.52 12.86
C ARG A 91 6.31 -14.88 11.94
N ILE A 92 6.39 -15.26 10.67
CA ILE A 92 5.47 -14.84 9.61
C ILE A 92 4.28 -15.81 9.54
N ASP A 93 3.07 -15.26 9.40
CA ASP A 93 1.89 -16.01 8.95
C ASP A 93 0.95 -15.10 8.16
N TYR A 94 -0.27 -15.58 7.86
CA TYR A 94 -1.28 -14.86 7.06
C TYR A 94 -1.64 -13.47 7.60
N ARG A 95 -1.28 -13.12 8.83
CA ARG A 95 -1.59 -11.81 9.42
C ARG A 95 -0.73 -10.68 8.87
N VAL A 96 0.34 -10.97 8.13
CA VAL A 96 1.04 -9.95 7.32
C VAL A 96 0.11 -9.30 6.31
N ASP A 97 -0.82 -10.07 5.73
CA ASP A 97 -1.81 -9.56 4.77
C ASP A 97 -2.83 -8.62 5.46
N LEU A 98 -3.12 -8.84 6.74
CA LEU A 98 -4.02 -7.98 7.52
C LEU A 98 -3.39 -6.60 7.76
N TRP A 99 -2.09 -6.55 8.03
CA TRP A 99 -1.35 -5.30 8.13
C TRP A 99 -1.36 -4.55 6.80
N SER A 100 -1.00 -5.24 5.71
CA SER A 100 -1.01 -4.64 4.37
C SER A 100 -2.41 -4.19 3.95
N MET A 101 -3.47 -4.90 4.38
CA MET A 101 -4.85 -4.46 4.19
C MET A 101 -5.17 -3.18 4.97
N GLY A 102 -4.67 -3.01 6.19
CA GLY A 102 -4.81 -1.76 6.95
C GLY A 102 -4.15 -0.58 6.24
N CYS A 103 -2.94 -0.78 5.71
CA CYS A 103 -2.24 0.23 4.91
C CYS A 103 -2.98 0.57 3.61
N MET A 104 -3.49 -0.45 2.92
CA MET A 104 -4.27 -0.29 1.69
C MET A 104 -5.58 0.44 1.95
N LEU A 105 -6.30 0.16 3.04
CA LEU A 105 -7.51 0.89 3.39
C LEU A 105 -7.21 2.37 3.62
N PHE A 106 -6.17 2.70 4.37
CA PHE A 106 -5.74 4.09 4.53
C PHE A 106 -5.52 4.75 3.16
N GLU A 107 -4.70 4.13 2.30
CA GLU A 107 -4.37 4.66 0.97
C GLU A 107 -5.59 4.82 0.05
N LEU A 108 -6.56 3.90 0.11
CA LEU A 108 -7.77 3.98 -0.71
C LEU A 108 -8.63 5.21 -0.38
N PHE A 109 -8.68 5.63 0.89
CA PHE A 109 -9.52 6.75 1.31
C PHE A 109 -8.82 8.11 1.20
N VAL A 110 -7.49 8.16 1.35
CA VAL A 110 -6.76 9.45 1.34
C VAL A 110 -5.79 9.63 0.16
N GLY A 111 -5.60 8.59 -0.66
CA GLY A 111 -4.79 8.63 -1.88
C GLY A 111 -3.27 8.53 -1.66
N GLN A 112 -2.83 8.27 -0.43
CA GLN A 112 -1.41 8.08 -0.09
C GLN A 112 -1.25 7.05 1.04
N PRO A 113 -0.12 6.32 1.13
CA PRO A 113 0.11 5.36 2.20
C PRO A 113 0.16 6.03 3.59
N PRO A 114 -0.07 5.28 4.67
CA PRO A 114 -0.02 5.83 6.04
C PRO A 114 1.39 6.25 6.49
N PHE A 115 2.43 5.80 5.79
CA PHE A 115 3.82 6.03 6.13
C PHE A 115 4.53 6.79 5.00
N ASP A 116 5.41 7.74 5.35
CA ASP A 116 6.20 8.47 4.35
C ASP A 116 7.19 7.50 3.68
N THR A 117 7.25 7.57 2.35
CA THR A 117 8.10 6.71 1.53
C THR A 117 9.41 7.39 1.10
N CYS A 118 9.57 8.69 1.37
CA CYS A 118 10.77 9.43 1.04
C CYS A 118 11.95 8.98 1.90
N LEU A 119 13.00 8.43 1.26
CA LEU A 119 14.21 7.93 1.93
C LEU A 119 13.92 6.92 3.06
N ILE A 120 12.84 6.16 2.93
CA ILE A 120 12.36 5.23 3.95
C ILE A 120 13.41 4.14 4.25
N THR A 121 13.82 4.06 5.51
CA THR A 121 14.61 2.95 6.07
C THR A 121 13.74 2.13 7.03
N PRO A 122 14.11 0.88 7.36
CA PRO A 122 13.43 0.13 8.40
C PRO A 122 13.28 0.91 9.72
N THR A 123 14.31 1.66 10.13
CA THR A 123 14.31 2.45 11.36
C THR A 123 13.29 3.60 11.30
N ILE A 124 13.26 4.35 10.20
CA ILE A 124 12.30 5.45 10.00
C ILE A 124 10.88 4.90 9.97
N LEU A 125 10.66 3.81 9.23
CA LEU A 125 9.35 3.17 9.13
C LEU A 125 8.84 2.69 10.50
N VAL A 126 9.66 1.97 11.26
CA VAL A 126 9.28 1.51 12.61
C VAL A 126 8.98 2.71 13.52
N GLY A 127 9.73 3.81 13.40
CA GLY A 127 9.42 5.07 14.09
C GLY A 127 8.01 5.57 13.78
N GLN A 128 7.64 5.64 12.49
CA GLN A 128 6.31 6.06 12.06
C GLN A 128 5.21 5.07 12.49
N MET A 129 5.48 3.75 12.40
CA MET A 129 4.56 2.72 12.87
C MET A 129 4.21 2.90 14.34
N ARG A 130 5.15 3.36 15.17
CA ARG A 130 4.90 3.59 16.61
C ARG A 130 3.99 4.78 16.90
N GLU A 131 3.91 5.76 16.00
CA GLU A 131 2.94 6.86 16.12
C GLU A 131 1.54 6.43 15.67
N MET A 132 1.47 5.50 14.71
CA MET A 132 0.22 5.04 14.09
C MET A 132 -0.44 3.88 14.83
N ALA A 133 0.35 2.98 15.40
CA ALA A 133 -0.15 1.80 16.11
C ALA A 133 -0.80 2.19 17.44
N THR A 134 -1.81 1.42 17.84
CA THR A 134 -2.54 1.63 19.10
C THR A 134 -2.03 0.75 20.25
N ASP A 135 -1.13 -0.20 19.95
CA ASP A 135 -0.42 -1.04 20.90
C ASP A 135 1.07 -0.70 20.96
N ASP A 136 1.70 -1.08 22.07
CA ASP A 136 3.13 -0.93 22.25
C ASP A 136 3.91 -1.95 21.42
N LEU A 137 5.14 -1.58 21.06
CA LEU A 137 6.08 -2.50 20.43
C LEU A 137 6.31 -3.71 21.36
N PRO A 138 6.09 -4.95 20.89
CA PRO A 138 6.28 -6.16 21.69
C PRO A 138 7.66 -6.22 22.35
N GLU A 139 7.72 -6.70 23.60
CA GLU A 139 8.97 -6.78 24.37
C GLU A 139 10.10 -7.48 23.61
N ARG A 140 9.76 -8.54 22.86
CA ARG A 140 10.70 -9.31 22.03
C ARG A 140 11.33 -8.52 20.88
N TRP A 141 10.78 -7.38 20.50
CA TRP A 141 11.28 -6.51 19.44
C TRP A 141 12.07 -5.30 19.96
N GLN A 142 12.05 -5.04 21.27
CA GLN A 142 12.66 -3.84 21.86
C GLN A 142 14.18 -3.80 21.70
N GLU A 143 14.89 -4.91 21.92
CA GLU A 143 16.35 -4.97 21.77
C GLU A 143 16.79 -4.73 20.30
N ILE A 144 16.04 -5.29 19.36
CA ILE A 144 16.27 -5.09 17.93
C ILE A 144 16.04 -3.62 17.58
N TRP A 145 14.97 -3.02 18.11
CA TRP A 145 14.66 -1.60 17.92
C TRP A 145 15.74 -0.67 18.49
N ASP A 146 16.25 -0.97 19.68
CA ASP A 146 17.35 -0.21 20.28
C ASP A 146 18.62 -0.27 19.43
N THR A 147 18.90 -1.44 18.85
CA THR A 147 20.02 -1.63 17.91
C THR A 147 19.82 -0.83 16.63
N MET A 148 18.61 -0.82 16.05
CA MET A 148 18.27 -0.04 14.85
C MET A 148 18.51 1.46 15.05
N LYS A 149 18.01 2.02 16.16
CA LYS A 149 18.20 3.44 16.50
C LYS A 149 19.67 3.82 16.66
N ALA A 150 20.44 2.97 17.33
CA ALA A 150 21.87 3.21 17.55
C ALA A 150 22.67 3.20 16.24
N GLY A 151 22.31 2.32 15.29
CA GLY A 151 22.97 2.21 13.99
C GLY A 151 22.76 3.41 13.09
N ASP A 152 21.55 3.98 13.07
CA ASP A 152 21.22 5.10 12.18
C ASP A 152 21.55 6.48 12.78
N GLY A 153 21.98 6.55 14.04
CA GLY A 153 22.27 7.81 14.73
C GLY A 153 21.03 8.71 14.89
N ILE A 154 19.83 8.13 14.74
CA ILE A 154 18.55 8.82 14.84
C ILE A 154 18.11 8.81 16.30
N THR A 155 18.04 9.98 16.92
CA THR A 155 17.22 10.21 18.10
C THR A 155 15.79 10.44 17.62
N PRO A 156 14.82 9.56 17.90
CA PRO A 156 13.46 9.79 17.47
C PRO A 156 12.86 10.92 18.31
N GLU A 157 12.88 12.15 17.79
CA GLU A 157 11.99 13.21 18.26
C GLU A 157 10.60 12.92 17.71
N SER A 158 9.87 12.09 18.45
CA SER A 158 8.46 11.72 18.22
C SER A 158 7.59 12.97 18.32
N THR A 159 7.18 13.48 17.14
CA THR A 159 6.30 14.65 17.00
C THR A 159 5.31 14.49 15.83
N GLY A 160 5.22 13.28 15.26
CA GLY A 160 4.27 12.99 14.19
C GLY A 160 2.83 12.85 14.72
N PRO A 161 1.82 13.08 13.88
CA PRO A 161 0.43 12.84 14.25
C PRO A 161 0.17 11.34 14.47
N ASN A 162 -0.78 11.02 15.35
CA ASN A 162 -1.28 9.65 15.45
C ASN A 162 -2.18 9.27 14.26
N LEU A 163 -2.58 8.00 14.17
CA LEU A 163 -3.40 7.49 13.06
C LEU A 163 -4.67 8.32 12.81
N GLN A 164 -5.43 8.67 13.84
CA GLN A 164 -6.70 9.39 13.66
C GLN A 164 -6.44 10.83 13.22
N GLU A 165 -5.48 11.51 13.84
CA GLU A 165 -5.08 12.87 13.48
C GLU A 165 -4.61 12.94 12.04
N TRP A 166 -3.75 12.01 11.63
CA TRP A 166 -3.23 11.95 10.28
C TRP A 166 -4.31 11.62 9.26
N LEU A 167 -5.18 10.64 9.55
CA LEU A 167 -6.26 10.28 8.66
C LEU A 167 -7.22 11.47 8.43
N GLU A 168 -7.56 12.21 9.49
CA GLU A 168 -8.41 13.39 9.38
C GLU A 168 -7.73 14.55 8.63
N GLU A 169 -6.47 14.83 8.93
CA GLU A 169 -5.68 15.88 8.26
C GLU A 169 -5.65 15.62 6.75
N VAL A 170 -5.23 14.42 6.33
CA VAL A 170 -5.08 14.12 4.90
C VAL A 170 -6.43 14.05 4.19
N TYR A 171 -7.46 13.52 4.85
CA TYR A 171 -8.78 13.37 4.23
C TYR A 171 -9.50 14.72 4.08
N PHE A 172 -9.52 15.57 5.11
CA PHE A 172 -10.28 16.82 5.09
C PHE A 172 -9.52 18.02 4.52
N ASP A 173 -8.18 18.06 4.67
CA ASP A 173 -7.34 19.13 4.13
C ASP A 173 -6.73 18.77 2.76
N GLY A 174 -7.09 17.59 2.23
CA GLY A 174 -6.69 17.11 0.92
C GLY A 174 -7.30 17.90 -0.25
N PRO A 175 -6.79 17.68 -1.48
CA PRO A 175 -7.27 18.38 -2.68
C PRO A 175 -8.65 17.91 -3.17
N LEU A 176 -9.17 16.82 -2.61
CA LEU A 176 -10.45 16.22 -2.97
C LEU A 176 -11.55 16.78 -2.08
N SER A 177 -12.75 16.99 -2.64
CA SER A 177 -13.91 17.33 -1.84
C SER A 177 -14.30 16.11 -0.98
N PRO A 178 -14.33 16.23 0.35
CA PRO A 178 -14.70 15.11 1.22
C PRO A 178 -16.15 14.68 0.94
N ASP A 179 -16.35 13.38 0.78
CA ASP A 179 -17.65 12.74 0.56
C ASP A 179 -18.15 11.92 1.77
N LEU A 180 -17.27 11.72 2.76
CA LEU A 180 -17.56 11.08 4.04
C LEU A 180 -17.64 12.10 5.18
N THR A 181 -18.40 11.74 6.22
CA THR A 181 -18.50 12.54 7.44
C THR A 181 -17.28 12.34 8.34
N ARG A 182 -17.10 13.23 9.34
CA ARG A 182 -16.04 13.03 10.35
C ARG A 182 -16.27 11.75 11.13
N GLU A 183 -17.53 11.42 11.42
CA GLU A 183 -17.92 10.19 12.09
C GLU A 183 -17.51 8.94 11.29
N ASP A 184 -17.66 8.96 9.96
CA ASP A 184 -17.19 7.90 9.07
C ASP A 184 -15.67 7.73 9.13
N ILE A 185 -14.93 8.84 9.11
CA ILE A 185 -13.46 8.82 9.20
C ILE A 185 -12.98 8.30 10.56
N VAL A 186 -13.69 8.62 11.66
CA VAL A 186 -13.41 8.03 12.98
C VAL A 186 -13.62 6.52 12.98
N ARG A 187 -14.70 6.02 12.37
CA ARG A 187 -14.97 4.57 12.26
C ARG A 187 -13.94 3.88 11.38
N LEU A 188 -13.56 4.48 10.26
CA LEU A 188 -12.49 4.00 9.39
C LEU A 188 -11.16 3.91 10.16
N GLY A 189 -10.80 4.93 10.93
CA GLY A 189 -9.62 4.94 11.79
C GLY A 189 -9.62 3.80 12.81
N GLN A 190 -10.76 3.49 13.42
CA GLN A 190 -10.90 2.34 14.33
C GLN A 190 -10.72 0.99 13.62
N ILE A 191 -11.23 0.85 12.40
CA ILE A 191 -11.03 -0.36 11.58
C ILE A 191 -9.55 -0.53 11.23
N ILE A 192 -8.91 0.52 10.71
CA ILE A 192 -7.49 0.52 10.35
C ILE A 192 -6.62 0.25 11.59
N GLY A 193 -6.90 0.90 12.72
CA GLY A 193 -6.14 0.72 13.96
C GLY A 193 -6.12 -0.73 14.45
N ARG A 194 -7.23 -1.46 14.32
CA ARG A 194 -7.30 -2.90 14.65
C ARG A 194 -6.51 -3.79 13.69
N LEU A 195 -6.17 -3.31 12.49
CA LEU A 195 -5.34 -4.03 11.52
C LEU A 195 -3.85 -3.70 11.67
N LEU A 196 -3.55 -2.49 12.14
CA LEU A 196 -2.19 -1.98 12.34
C LEU A 196 -1.63 -2.25 13.75
N HIS A 197 -2.08 -3.32 14.41
CA HIS A 197 -1.45 -3.77 15.65
C HIS A 197 -0.05 -4.34 15.39
N PHE A 198 0.91 -3.99 16.25
CA PHE A 198 2.23 -4.61 16.22
C PHE A 198 2.14 -6.10 16.51
N GLU A 199 1.45 -6.48 17.58
CA GLU A 199 1.27 -7.88 17.92
C GLU A 199 0.38 -8.57 16.88
N PRO A 200 0.90 -9.50 16.05
CA PRO A 200 0.11 -10.06 14.96
C PRO A 200 -1.15 -10.74 15.49
N SER A 201 -1.06 -11.45 16.63
CA SER A 201 -2.20 -12.14 17.21
C SER A 201 -3.34 -11.24 17.70
N ALA A 202 -3.08 -9.94 17.92
CA ALA A 202 -4.06 -8.94 18.31
C ALA A 202 -4.80 -8.33 17.12
N ARG A 203 -4.32 -8.50 15.89
CA ARG A 203 -4.96 -7.93 14.69
C ARG A 203 -6.35 -8.52 14.45
N ALA A 204 -7.30 -7.65 14.11
CA ALA A 204 -8.62 -8.07 13.67
C ALA A 204 -8.51 -8.94 12.40
N SER A 205 -9.19 -10.08 12.38
CA SER A 205 -9.32 -10.90 11.19
C SER A 205 -10.15 -10.19 10.11
N ALA A 206 -9.95 -10.56 8.85
CA ALA A 206 -10.76 -10.06 7.73
C ALA A 206 -12.27 -10.25 7.97
N LYS A 207 -12.67 -11.34 8.63
CA LYS A 207 -14.07 -11.57 9.02
C LYS A 207 -14.56 -10.54 10.03
N GLN A 208 -13.78 -10.26 11.08
CA GLN A 208 -14.17 -9.26 12.09
C GLN A 208 -14.24 -7.84 11.53
N VAL A 209 -13.42 -7.52 10.52
CA VAL A 209 -13.52 -6.27 9.78
C VAL A 209 -14.80 -6.23 8.94
N LEU A 210 -15.11 -7.31 8.21
CA LEU A 210 -16.32 -7.40 7.39
C LEU A 210 -17.60 -7.35 8.23
N ASP A 211 -17.58 -7.91 9.43
CA ASP A 211 -18.70 -7.92 10.37
C ASP A 211 -18.88 -6.54 11.08
N ASP A 212 -18.05 -5.53 10.77
CA ASP A 212 -18.18 -4.19 11.35
C ASP A 212 -19.49 -3.51 10.87
N PRO A 213 -20.28 -2.91 11.78
CA PRO A 213 -21.55 -2.27 11.41
C PRO A 213 -21.42 -1.21 10.32
N TRP A 214 -20.27 -0.53 10.22
CA TRP A 214 -20.07 0.53 9.24
C TRP A 214 -20.21 0.06 7.79
N PHE A 215 -19.89 -1.21 7.50
CA PHE A 215 -20.05 -1.78 6.15
C PHE A 215 -21.51 -2.13 5.79
N ASN A 216 -22.45 -2.00 6.73
CA ASN A 216 -23.86 -2.36 6.57
C ASN A 216 -24.81 -1.16 6.70
N GLU A 217 -24.29 0.06 6.71
CA GLU A 217 -25.09 1.31 6.76
C GLU A 217 -25.60 1.77 5.39
#